data_AF-A0A8I0H4Y4-F1
#
_entry.id   AF-A0A8I0H4Y4-F1
#
_cell.length_a   1.000
_cell.length_b   1.000
_cell.length_c   1.000
_cell.angle_alpha   90.00
_cell.angle_beta   90.00
_cell.angle_gamma   90.00
#
_symmetry.space_group_name_H-M   'P 1'
#
loop_
_entity.id
_entity.type
_entity.pdbx_description
1 polymer ?
#
loop_
_entity_poly.entity_id
_entity_poly.type
_entity_poly.pdbx_seq_one_letter_code
_entity_poly.pdbx_strand_id
1 'polypeptide(L)' 'KLSNLLDNESLSDFISIHKSYLVNKNYIERFTSHSVVLIGIDRVELPISPNKKMEVSEQLLRE' A
#
# COMPACT_ATOMS: atom_id res chain seq x y z
N LYS A 1 -8.42 9.27 12.02
CA LYS A 1 -7.01 8.88 11.72
C LYS A 1 -7.10 7.78 10.66
N LEU A 2 -6.25 7.76 9.63
CA LEU A 2 -6.33 6.76 8.52
C LEU A 2 -6.36 5.30 9.02
N SER A 3 -5.75 5.06 10.17
CA SER A 3 -5.80 3.78 10.89
C SER A 3 -7.22 3.28 11.19
N ASN A 4 -8.18 4.16 11.47
CA ASN A 4 -9.55 3.77 11.83
C ASN A 4 -10.34 3.24 10.62
N LEU A 5 -9.84 3.46 9.40
CA LEU A 5 -10.47 2.93 8.19
C LEU A 5 -10.13 1.45 8.00
N LEU A 6 -8.94 1.01 8.41
CA LEU A 6 -8.47 -0.37 8.24
C LEU A 6 -9.22 -1.40 9.10
N ASP A 7 -9.95 -0.97 10.13
CA ASP A 7 -10.82 -1.84 10.95
C ASP A 7 -12.11 -2.26 10.22
N ASN A 8 -12.38 -1.73 9.02
CA ASN A 8 -13.52 -2.15 8.21
C ASN A 8 -13.13 -3.34 7.34
N GLU A 9 -13.91 -4.42 7.43
CA GLU A 9 -13.73 -5.63 6.63
C GLU A 9 -13.68 -5.34 5.11
N SER A 10 -14.44 -4.33 4.66
CA SER A 10 -14.46 -3.83 3.28
C SER A 10 -13.14 -3.18 2.80
N LEU A 11 -12.19 -2.92 3.71
CA LEU A 11 -10.89 -2.32 3.41
C LEU A 11 -9.72 -3.28 3.63
N SER A 12 -10.00 -4.59 3.72
CA SER A 12 -8.97 -5.65 3.83
C SER A 12 -8.02 -5.69 2.62
N ASP A 13 -8.50 -5.25 1.46
CA ASP A 13 -7.73 -5.08 0.23
C ASP A 13 -6.81 -3.86 0.25
N PHE A 14 -6.97 -2.96 1.23
CA PHE A 14 -6.16 -1.76 1.34
C PHE A 14 -5.02 -1.94 2.32
N ILE A 15 -3.87 -1.39 1.94
CA ILE A 15 -2.66 -1.37 2.76
C ILE A 15 -2.22 0.06 3.03
N SER A 16 -1.85 0.34 4.29
CA SER A 16 -1.24 1.62 4.66
C SER A 16 0.26 1.57 4.43
N ILE A 17 0.72 2.20 3.34
CA ILE A 17 2.15 2.29 2.99
C ILE A 17 2.85 3.50 3.61
N HIS A 18 2.09 4.53 3.98
CA HIS A 18 2.59 5.77 4.54
C HIS A 18 1.51 6.39 5.44
N LYS A 19 1.89 7.33 6.32
CA LYS A 19 0.91 8.01 7.21
C LYS A 19 -0.20 8.75 6.45
N SER A 20 0.08 9.11 5.20
CA SER A 20 -0.82 9.88 4.31
C SER A 20 -1.37 9.06 3.15
N TYR A 21 -0.99 7.78 3.01
CA TYR A 21 -1.36 6.98 1.84
C TYR A 21 -1.96 5.63 2.26
N LEU A 22 -3.10 5.32 1.64
CA LEU A 22 -3.74 4.02 1.64
C LEU A 22 -3.82 3.55 0.18
N VAL A 23 -3.43 2.32 -0.09
CA VAL A 23 -3.34 1.78 -1.44
C VAL A 23 -4.11 0.48 -1.53
N ASN A 24 -4.90 0.28 -2.58
CA ASN A 24 -5.56 -0.99 -2.84
C ASN A 24 -4.58 -1.97 -3.49
N LYS A 25 -4.36 -3.13 -2.86
CA LYS A 25 -3.43 -4.19 -3.31
C LYS A 25 -3.76 -4.69 -4.72
N ASN A 26 -5.05 -4.77 -5.05
CA ASN A 26 -5.53 -5.23 -6.36
C ASN A 26 -5.11 -4.33 -7.53
N TYR A 27 -4.64 -3.12 -7.26
CA TYR A 27 -4.21 -2.14 -8.26
C TYR A 27 -2.71 -1.86 -8.21
N ILE A 28 -1.91 -2.68 -7.51
CA ILE A 28 -0.46 -2.55 -7.51
C ILE A 28 0.11 -3.29 -8.72
N GLU A 29 0.78 -2.57 -9.61
CA GLU A 29 1.47 -3.15 -10.78
C GLU A 29 2.77 -3.81 -10.34
N ARG A 30 3.55 -3.10 -9.53
CA ARG A 30 4.81 -3.57 -8.94
C ARG A 30 5.14 -2.76 -7.70
N PHE A 31 6.00 -3.30 -6.86
CA PHE A 31 6.51 -2.59 -5.70
C PHE A 31 8.01 -2.79 -5.54
N THR A 32 8.64 -1.85 -4.85
CA THR A 32 10.00 -1.93 -4.35
C THR A 32 9.97 -1.77 -2.83
N SER A 33 11.13 -1.87 -2.19
CA SER A 33 11.27 -1.54 -0.76
C SER A 33 11.09 -0.04 -0.46
N HIS A 34 10.90 0.82 -1.46
CA HIS A 34 10.82 2.28 -1.30
C HIS A 34 9.54 2.89 -1.89
N SER A 35 8.91 2.24 -2.85
CA SER A 35 7.75 2.75 -3.57
C SER A 35 6.81 1.64 -4.01
N VAL A 36 5.54 2.00 -4.23
CA VAL A 36 4.57 1.17 -4.96
C VAL A 36 4.17 1.88 -6.24
N VAL A 37 4.01 1.12 -7.33
CA VAL A 37 3.54 1.62 -8.63
C VAL A 37 2.14 1.08 -8.85
N LEU A 38 1.19 1.97 -9.12
CA LEU A 38 -0.20 1.60 -9.36
C LEU A 38 -0.48 1.36 -10.84
N ILE A 39 -1.41 0.44 -11.11
CA ILE A 39 -1.96 0.16 -12.44
C ILE A 39 -2.81 1.36 -12.88
N GLY A 40 -2.54 1.91 -14.06
CA GLY A 40 -3.29 3.04 -14.61
C GLY A 40 -2.66 3.60 -15.89
N ILE A 41 -3.40 4.49 -16.56
CA ILE A 41 -2.92 5.21 -17.77
C ILE A 41 -1.75 6.11 -17.39
N ASP A 42 -1.87 6.81 -16.27
CA ASP A 42 -0.78 7.51 -15.61
C ASP A 42 -0.15 6.58 -14.59
N ARG A 43 1.11 6.19 -14.81
CA ARG A 43 1.88 5.41 -13.84
C ARG A 43 2.13 6.26 -12.60
N VAL A 44 1.31 6.06 -11.58
CA VAL A 44 1.45 6.73 -10.28
C VAL A 44 2.39 5.92 -9.40
N GLU A 45 3.53 6.51 -9.04
CA GLU A 45 4.44 5.96 -8.05
C GLU A 45 4.23 6.67 -6.70
N LEU A 46 4.00 5.88 -5.64
CA LEU A 46 3.80 6.37 -4.29
C LEU A 46 4.91 5.91 -3.35
N PRO A 47 5.48 6.80 -2.52
CA PRO A 47 6.54 6.43 -1.59
C PRO A 47 6.01 5.63 -0.39
N ILE A 48 6.79 4.64 0.02
CA ILE A 48 6.58 3.86 1.24
C ILE A 48 7.35 4.52 2.39
N SER A 49 6.69 4.68 3.54
CA SER A 49 7.35 5.20 4.73
C SER A 49 8.46 4.24 5.20
N PRO A 50 9.65 4.73 5.58
CA PRO A 50 10.73 3.88 6.10
C PRO A 50 10.28 2.99 7.26
N ASN A 51 9.42 3.50 8.15
CA ASN A 51 8.90 2.77 9.30
C ASN A 51 7.89 1.67 8.93
N LYS A 52 7.37 1.68 7.70
CA LYS A 52 6.37 0.71 7.21
C LYS A 52 6.93 -0.23 6.15
N LYS A 53 8.20 -0.08 5.75
CA LYS A 53 8.80 -0.90 4.68
C LYS A 53 8.66 -2.40 4.93
N MET A 54 9.03 -2.85 6.14
CA MET A 54 8.98 -4.27 6.49
C MET A 54 7.54 -4.80 6.49
N GLU A 55 6.63 -4.10 7.17
CA GLU A 55 5.19 -4.44 7.21
C GLU A 55 4.56 -4.51 5.81
N VAL A 56 4.87 -3.53 4.95
CA VAL A 56 4.36 -3.48 3.58
C VAL A 56 4.93 -4.59 2.72
N SER A 57 6.24 -4.86 2.83
CA SER A 57 6.85 -5.97 2.09
C SER A 57 6.29 -7.32 2.52
N GLU A 58 6.10 -7.58 3.80
CA GLU A 58 5.50 -8.84 4.27
C GLU A 58 4.06 -9.01 3.79
N GLN A 59 3.25 -7.96 3.80
CA GLN A 59 1.86 -8.03 3.34
C GLN A 59 1.75 -8.23 1.83
N LEU A 60 2.63 -7.63 1.02
CA LEU A 60 2.61 -7.76 -0.44
C LEU A 60 3.29 -9.05 -0.95
N LEU A 61 4.13 -9.69 -0.14
CA LEU A 61 4.78 -10.97 -0.46
C LEU A 61 4.00 -12.20 0.04
N ARG A 62 3.00 -12.01 0.91
CA ARG A 62 2.22 -13.10 1.50
C ARG A 62 1.00 -13.54 0.67
N GLU A 63 0.84 -13.02 -0.54
CA GLU A 63 -0.17 -13.50 -1.50
C GLU A 63 0.39 -14.57 -2.44
#